data_AF-A0A349W5T2-F1
#
_entry.id   AF-A0A349W5T2-F1
#
_cell.length_a   1.000
_cell.length_b   1.000
_cell.length_c   1.000
_cell.angle_alpha   90.00
_cell.angle_beta   90.00
_cell.angle_gamma   90.00
#
_symmetry.space_group_name_H-M   'P 1'
#
loop_
_entity.id
_entity.type
_entity.pdbx_description
1 polymer ?
#
loop_
_entity_poly.entity_id
_entity_poly.type
_entity_poly.pdbx_seq_one_letter_code
_entity_poly.pdbx_strand_id
1 'polypeptide(L)'
;MAPARFDAVDALRGSAMVWMTIFHFCFDLSHFGYWVQDFRNDPVWIGQRTVIVSLFLFCAGLGQAIAVHQGQGWDRFGRRWLQIAACALLVSAGSFAMFPRSFIYFGVLHAMAVMLPLARVTYGWGRWLWLAGGLALAMPWLAQWALSGPLTDWAVHFNARSLNWLGLVSRKPYTEDYVPLLPWLGVMWWGLASGRWWLERTP
;
A
#
# COMPACT_ATOMS: atom_id res chain seq x y z
N MET A 1 33.43 -1.83 2.53
CA MET A 1 32.69 -2.00 1.26
C MET A 1 31.67 -0.91 1.14
N ALA A 2 31.68 -0.14 0.05
CA ALA A 2 30.56 0.74 -0.25
C ALA A 2 29.29 -0.12 -0.42
N PRO A 3 28.13 0.31 0.11
CA PRO A 3 26.90 -0.44 -0.06
C PRO A 3 26.61 -0.60 -1.56
N ALA A 4 26.38 -1.83 -2.02
CA ALA A 4 25.94 -2.07 -3.38
C ALA A 4 24.65 -1.27 -3.63
N ARG A 5 24.72 -0.34 -4.59
CA ARG A 5 23.57 0.47 -5.00
C ARG A 5 22.74 -0.35 -5.98
N PHE A 6 21.44 -0.41 -5.72
CA PHE A 6 20.50 -1.15 -6.53
C PHE A 6 19.79 -0.21 -7.49
N ASP A 7 20.54 0.26 -8.49
CA ASP A 7 20.12 1.34 -9.40
C ASP A 7 18.80 1.05 -10.13
N ALA A 8 18.53 -0.22 -10.47
CA ALA A 8 17.25 -0.62 -11.08
C ALA A 8 16.05 -0.43 -10.14
N VAL A 9 16.22 -0.68 -8.83
CA VAL A 9 15.17 -0.51 -7.82
C VAL A 9 14.91 0.97 -7.57
N ASP A 10 15.97 1.77 -7.53
CA ASP A 10 15.87 3.21 -7.36
C ASP A 10 15.24 3.87 -8.60
N ALA A 11 15.60 3.43 -9.81
CA ALA A 11 14.98 3.88 -11.05
C ALA A 11 13.48 3.55 -11.11
N LEU A 12 13.09 2.31 -10.76
CA LEU A 12 11.69 1.89 -10.72
C LEU A 12 10.86 2.71 -9.71
N ARG A 13 11.42 2.95 -8.52
CA ARG A 13 10.80 3.82 -7.53
C ARG A 13 10.68 5.27 -8.04
N GLY A 14 11.73 5.78 -8.67
CA GLY A 14 11.74 7.11 -9.27
C GLY A 14 10.68 7.28 -10.35
N SER A 15 10.54 6.31 -11.26
CA SER A 15 9.47 6.33 -12.27
C SER A 15 8.08 6.30 -11.66
N ALA A 16 7.88 5.51 -10.59
CA ALA A 16 6.60 5.47 -9.88
C ALA A 16 6.27 6.81 -9.21
N MET A 17 7.28 7.50 -8.66
CA MET A 17 7.11 8.85 -8.09
C MET A 17 6.73 9.88 -9.15
N VAL A 18 7.41 9.90 -10.30
CA VAL A 18 7.07 10.82 -11.39
C VAL A 18 5.65 10.57 -11.90
N TRP A 19 5.27 9.31 -12.10
CA TRP A 19 3.91 8.96 -12.55
C TRP A 19 2.85 9.38 -11.52
N MET A 20 3.09 9.13 -10.22
CA MET A 20 2.20 9.59 -9.15
C MET A 20 2.03 11.11 -9.13
N THR A 21 3.11 11.87 -9.33
CA THR A 21 3.03 13.33 -9.41
C THR A 21 2.17 13.79 -10.58
N ILE A 22 2.34 13.19 -11.76
CA ILE A 22 1.52 13.50 -12.94
C ILE A 22 0.05 13.15 -12.67
N PHE A 23 -0.21 11.98 -12.08
CA PHE A 23 -1.57 11.56 -11.72
C PHE A 23 -2.24 12.57 -10.77
N HIS A 24 -1.55 13.01 -9.73
CA HIS A 24 -2.09 14.01 -8.79
C HIS A 24 -2.24 15.38 -9.42
N PHE A 25 -1.35 15.79 -10.32
CA PHE A 25 -1.53 17.03 -11.07
C PHE A 25 -2.82 17.01 -11.90
N CYS A 26 -3.12 15.89 -12.58
CA CYS A 26 -4.39 15.73 -13.29
C CYS A 26 -5.61 15.75 -12.34
N PHE A 27 -5.48 15.11 -11.17
CA PHE A 27 -6.52 15.15 -10.13
C PHE A 27 -6.78 16.58 -9.66
N ASP A 28 -5.74 17.36 -9.40
CA ASP A 28 -5.85 18.75 -8.94
C ASP A 28 -6.52 19.63 -10.01
N LEU A 29 -6.15 19.47 -11.29
CA LEU A 29 -6.83 20.17 -12.39
C LEU A 29 -8.34 19.86 -12.42
N SER A 30 -8.72 18.61 -12.19
CA SER A 30 -10.13 18.23 -12.10
C SER A 30 -10.81 18.75 -10.83
N HIS A 31 -10.09 18.76 -9.70
CA HIS A 31 -10.60 19.27 -8.43
C HIS A 31 -10.89 20.78 -8.49
N PHE A 32 -10.03 21.55 -9.14
CA PHE A 32 -10.22 23.00 -9.35
C PHE A 32 -11.16 23.33 -10.52
N GLY A 33 -11.66 22.34 -11.26
CA GLY A 33 -12.61 22.53 -12.36
C GLY A 33 -11.99 22.95 -13.70
N TYR A 34 -10.66 22.93 -13.83
CA TYR A 34 -9.97 23.26 -15.08
C TYR A 34 -10.07 22.14 -16.13
N TRP A 35 -10.18 20.89 -15.68
CA TRP A 35 -10.34 19.74 -16.58
C TRP A 35 -11.16 18.64 -15.91
N VAL A 36 -12.46 18.60 -16.23
CA VAL A 36 -13.40 17.67 -15.60
C VAL A 36 -13.08 16.23 -16.01
N GLN A 37 -12.72 15.39 -15.02
CA GLN A 37 -12.42 13.98 -15.19
C GLN A 37 -13.05 13.17 -14.04
N ASP A 38 -13.40 11.90 -14.30
CA ASP A 38 -13.96 11.02 -13.28
C ASP A 38 -12.89 10.08 -12.69
N PHE A 39 -12.19 10.54 -11.66
CA PHE A 39 -11.19 9.75 -10.94
C PHE A 39 -11.80 8.62 -10.08
N ARG A 40 -13.13 8.56 -9.93
CA ARG A 40 -13.81 7.61 -9.04
C ARG A 40 -14.34 6.39 -9.79
N ASN A 41 -14.79 6.56 -11.03
CA ASN A 41 -15.42 5.50 -11.81
C ASN A 41 -14.68 5.16 -13.12
N ASP A 42 -13.86 6.07 -13.66
CA ASP A 42 -13.16 5.80 -14.92
C ASP A 42 -12.11 4.69 -14.76
N PRO A 43 -12.19 3.59 -15.53
CA PRO A 43 -11.23 2.49 -15.47
C PRO A 43 -9.78 2.91 -15.74
N VAL A 44 -9.54 3.95 -16.54
CA VAL A 44 -8.20 4.46 -16.85
C VAL A 44 -7.57 5.06 -15.59
N TRP A 45 -8.27 5.95 -14.90
CA TRP A 45 -7.77 6.58 -13.67
C TRP A 45 -7.64 5.57 -12.52
N ILE A 46 -8.61 4.67 -12.38
CA ILE A 46 -8.55 3.58 -11.39
C ILE A 46 -7.37 2.63 -11.68
N GLY A 47 -7.15 2.29 -12.95
CA GLY A 47 -6.07 1.43 -13.40
C GLY A 47 -4.70 2.06 -13.11
N GLN A 48 -4.51 3.34 -13.47
CA GLN A 48 -3.29 4.08 -13.17
C GLN A 48 -2.99 4.11 -11.67
N ARG A 49 -3.96 4.51 -10.84
CA ARG A 49 -3.81 4.51 -9.38
C ARG A 49 -3.40 3.13 -8.86
N THR A 50 -4.04 2.08 -9.35
CA THR A 50 -3.77 0.69 -8.95
C THR A 50 -2.33 0.29 -9.28
N VAL A 51 -1.86 0.59 -10.49
CA VAL A 51 -0.49 0.27 -10.92
C VAL A 51 0.54 1.07 -10.12
N ILE A 52 0.32 2.38 -9.94
CA ILE A 52 1.22 3.25 -9.17
C ILE A 52 1.39 2.71 -7.75
N VAL A 53 0.29 2.47 -7.03
CA VAL A 53 0.35 1.95 -5.65
C VAL A 53 0.98 0.55 -5.62
N SER A 54 0.66 -0.32 -6.59
CA SER A 54 1.27 -1.64 -6.69
C SER A 54 2.79 -1.55 -6.81
N LEU A 55 3.30 -0.68 -7.68
CA LEU A 55 4.73 -0.45 -7.87
C LEU A 55 5.39 0.05 -6.57
N PHE A 56 4.78 1.03 -5.91
CA PHE A 56 5.32 1.55 -4.64
C PHE A 56 5.43 0.47 -3.57
N LEU A 57 4.39 -0.33 -3.38
CA LEU A 57 4.36 -1.37 -2.36
C LEU A 57 5.28 -2.54 -2.69
N PHE A 58 5.36 -2.91 -3.97
CA PHE A 58 6.31 -3.90 -4.47
C PHE A 58 7.75 -3.43 -4.22
N CYS A 59 8.09 -2.20 -4.61
CA CYS A 59 9.40 -1.59 -4.35
C CYS A 59 9.70 -1.44 -2.85
N ALA A 60 8.69 -1.20 -2.02
CA ALA A 60 8.84 -1.16 -0.57
C ALA A 60 9.18 -2.54 0.01
N GLY A 61 8.49 -3.59 -0.44
CA GLY A 61 8.81 -4.98 -0.08
C GLY A 61 10.22 -5.38 -0.53
N LEU A 62 10.58 -5.07 -1.77
CA LEU A 62 11.93 -5.30 -2.31
C LEU A 62 13.00 -4.55 -1.48
N GLY A 63 12.73 -3.30 -1.14
CA GLY A 63 13.59 -2.48 -0.27
C GLY A 63 13.73 -3.04 1.15
N GLN A 64 12.67 -3.64 1.71
CA GLN A 64 12.75 -4.35 2.99
C GLN A 64 13.68 -5.56 2.89
N ALA A 65 13.59 -6.36 1.82
CA ALA A 65 14.47 -7.51 1.64
C ALA A 65 15.94 -7.10 1.60
N ILE A 66 16.25 -6.07 0.80
CA ILE A 66 17.58 -5.47 0.70
C ILE A 66 18.06 -4.95 2.06
N ALA A 67 17.23 -4.21 2.79
CA ALA A 67 17.61 -3.64 4.06
C ALA A 67 17.92 -4.72 5.12
N VAL A 68 17.13 -5.79 5.17
CA VAL A 68 17.40 -6.94 6.06
C VAL A 68 18.72 -7.61 5.67
N HIS A 69 18.94 -7.87 4.39
CA HIS A 69 20.17 -8.49 3.88
C HIS A 69 21.42 -7.67 4.19
N GLN A 70 21.34 -6.33 4.12
CA GLN A 70 22.42 -5.43 4.51
C GLN A 70 22.59 -5.27 6.04
N GLY A 71 21.93 -6.11 6.85
CA GLY A 71 22.09 -6.11 8.31
C GLY A 71 21.37 -4.95 9.02
N GLN A 72 20.30 -4.39 8.46
CA GLN A 72 19.49 -3.40 9.16
C GLN A 72 18.93 -3.98 10.46
N GLY A 73 19.37 -3.45 11.60
CA GLY A 73 18.81 -3.76 12.92
C GLY A 73 17.46 -3.08 13.19
N TRP A 74 16.77 -3.53 14.25
CA TRP A 74 15.45 -3.04 14.64
C TRP A 74 15.42 -1.54 14.99
N ASP A 75 16.49 -1.00 15.59
CA ASP A 75 16.54 0.44 15.92
C ASP A 75 16.52 1.33 14.67
N ARG A 76 17.27 0.95 13.64
CA ARG A 76 17.31 1.71 12.38
C ARG A 76 15.99 1.59 11.63
N PHE A 77 15.37 0.41 11.67
CA PHE A 77 14.03 0.20 11.13
C PHE A 77 13.01 1.08 11.86
N GLY A 78 12.99 1.06 13.20
CA GLY A 78 12.07 1.81 14.05
C GLY A 78 12.13 3.31 13.83
N ARG A 79 13.33 3.89 13.67
CA ARG A 79 13.48 5.33 13.34
C ARG A 79 12.82 5.71 12.01
N ARG A 80 13.04 4.91 10.95
CA ARG A 80 12.42 5.18 9.63
C ARG A 80 10.92 4.92 9.66
N TRP A 81 10.49 3.88 10.37
CA TRP A 81 9.09 3.56 10.56
C TRP A 81 8.35 4.70 11.28
N LEU A 82 8.94 5.26 12.34
CA LEU A 82 8.34 6.36 13.10
C LEU A 82 8.15 7.62 12.24
N GLN A 83 9.08 7.90 11.33
CA GLN A 83 8.91 8.99 10.35
C GLN A 83 7.68 8.76 9.46
N ILE A 84 7.51 7.54 8.94
CA ILE A 84 6.35 7.19 8.11
C ILE A 84 5.04 7.29 8.92
N ALA A 85 5.03 6.80 10.16
CA ALA A 85 3.89 6.88 11.05
C ALA A 85 3.53 8.34 11.38
N ALA A 86 4.53 9.19 11.66
CA ALA A 86 4.33 10.62 11.89
C ALA A 86 3.77 11.32 10.63
N CYS A 87 4.32 11.03 9.45
CA CYS A 87 3.78 11.55 8.19
C CYS A 87 2.34 11.09 7.94
N ALA A 88 1.99 9.84 8.29
CA ALA A 88 0.62 9.35 8.17
C ALA A 88 -0.35 10.18 9.04
N LEU A 89 0.02 10.47 10.29
CA LEU A 89 -0.77 11.31 11.19
C LEU A 89 -0.89 12.76 10.67
N LEU A 90 0.18 13.31 10.11
CA LEU A 90 0.14 14.65 9.50
C LEU A 90 -0.78 14.69 8.27
N VAL A 91 -0.79 13.64 7.44
CA VAL A 91 -1.72 13.52 6.30
C VAL A 91 -3.17 13.42 6.79
N SER A 92 -3.43 12.65 7.85
CA SER A 92 -4.75 12.63 8.49
C SER A 92 -5.18 14.02 8.96
N ALA A 93 -4.32 14.73 9.69
CA ALA A 93 -4.61 16.05 10.22
C ALA A 93 -4.83 17.11 9.10
N GLY A 94 -3.96 17.12 8.09
CA GLY A 94 -4.07 18.03 6.95
C GLY A 94 -5.31 17.77 6.10
N SER A 95 -5.61 16.50 5.80
CA SER A 95 -6.83 16.14 5.07
C SER A 95 -8.10 16.37 5.88
N PHE A 96 -8.05 16.31 7.21
CA PHE A 96 -9.18 16.69 8.06
C PHE A 96 -9.48 18.19 7.97
N ALA A 97 -8.45 19.03 7.93
CA ALA A 97 -8.62 20.47 7.76
C ALA A 97 -9.17 20.84 6.38
N MET A 98 -8.74 20.14 5.31
CA MET A 98 -9.16 20.43 3.93
C MET A 98 -10.48 19.75 3.53
N PHE A 99 -10.69 18.51 3.98
CA PHE A 99 -11.81 17.63 3.60
C PHE A 99 -12.47 16.98 4.82
N PRO A 100 -13.12 17.75 5.73
CA PRO A 100 -13.57 17.23 7.03
C PRO A 100 -14.56 16.06 6.94
N ARG A 101 -15.32 15.95 5.84
CA ARG A 101 -16.29 14.84 5.63
C ARG A 101 -15.67 13.59 5.01
N SER A 102 -14.50 13.69 4.38
CA SER A 102 -13.84 12.61 3.63
C SER A 102 -12.34 12.48 3.94
N PHE A 103 -11.90 13.00 5.08
CA PHE A 103 -10.50 12.98 5.47
C PHE A 103 -9.88 11.58 5.43
N ILE A 104 -8.56 11.54 5.25
CA ILE A 104 -7.78 10.32 5.05
C ILE A 104 -7.48 9.69 6.40
N TYR A 105 -8.37 8.83 6.90
CA TYR A 105 -8.13 8.09 8.14
C TYR A 105 -7.29 6.81 7.94
N PHE A 106 -7.28 6.26 6.71
CA PHE A 106 -6.49 5.08 6.37
C PHE A 106 -6.08 5.07 4.89
N GLY A 107 -5.11 5.94 4.56
CA GLY A 107 -4.47 6.02 3.24
C GLY A 107 -3.17 5.21 3.15
N VAL A 108 -2.44 5.39 2.05
CA VAL A 108 -1.22 4.61 1.73
C VAL A 108 -0.14 4.67 2.82
N LEU A 109 0.05 5.81 3.49
CA LEU A 109 1.05 5.94 4.57
C LEU A 109 0.64 5.19 5.84
N HIS A 110 -0.64 5.17 6.18
CA HIS A 110 -1.17 4.40 7.31
C HIS A 110 -1.01 2.90 7.03
N ALA A 111 -1.35 2.49 5.81
CA ALA A 111 -1.14 1.13 5.34
C ALA A 111 0.33 0.73 5.40
N MET A 112 1.25 1.60 4.94
CA MET A 112 2.70 1.39 5.03
C MET A 112 3.18 1.24 6.48
N ALA A 113 2.66 2.04 7.41
CA ALA A 113 2.98 1.93 8.82
C ALA A 113 2.59 0.57 9.42
N VAL A 114 1.54 -0.08 8.89
CA VAL A 114 1.15 -1.45 9.30
C VAL A 114 1.93 -2.52 8.53
N MET A 115 2.04 -2.37 7.21
CA MET A 115 2.62 -3.38 6.33
C MET A 115 4.14 -3.54 6.52
N LEU A 116 4.88 -2.47 6.81
CA LEU A 116 6.33 -2.56 6.99
C LEU A 116 6.74 -3.45 8.18
N PRO A 117 6.17 -3.31 9.40
CA PRO A 117 6.41 -4.25 10.48
C PRO A 117 6.01 -5.69 10.12
N LEU A 118 4.86 -5.88 9.46
CA LEU A 118 4.40 -7.19 9.01
C LEU A 118 5.40 -7.81 8.02
N ALA A 119 5.84 -7.09 7.01
CA ALA A 119 6.86 -7.52 6.06
C ALA A 119 8.18 -7.87 6.77
N ARG A 120 8.57 -7.09 7.78
CA ARG A 120 9.79 -7.34 8.55
C ARG A 120 9.72 -8.64 9.36
N VAL A 121 8.63 -8.88 10.09
CA VAL A 121 8.47 -10.12 10.89
C VAL A 121 8.25 -11.35 10.01
N THR A 122 7.61 -11.18 8.85
CA THR A 122 7.38 -12.25 7.87
C THR A 122 8.56 -12.46 6.94
N TYR A 123 9.65 -11.67 7.06
CA TYR A 123 10.84 -11.81 6.22
C TYR A 123 11.32 -13.25 6.15
N GLY A 124 11.34 -13.99 7.26
CA GLY A 124 11.80 -15.39 7.33
C GLY A 124 10.94 -16.43 6.60
N TRP A 125 9.73 -16.10 6.15
CA TRP A 125 8.77 -17.06 5.58
C TRP A 125 9.21 -17.69 4.23
N GLY A 126 10.16 -17.07 3.53
CA GLY A 126 10.76 -17.63 2.31
C GLY A 126 9.72 -17.82 1.22
N ARG A 127 9.63 -19.03 0.65
CA ARG A 127 8.68 -19.36 -0.43
C ARG A 127 7.22 -19.16 -0.02
N TRP A 128 6.90 -19.23 1.28
CA TRP A 128 5.54 -19.02 1.78
C TRP A 128 5.03 -17.59 1.56
N LEU A 129 5.92 -16.62 1.34
CA LEU A 129 5.54 -15.25 0.98
C LEU A 129 4.77 -15.18 -0.35
N TRP A 130 5.08 -16.06 -1.30
CA TRP A 130 4.33 -16.14 -2.57
C TRP A 130 2.90 -16.58 -2.36
N LEU A 131 2.71 -17.64 -1.56
CA LEU A 131 1.40 -18.17 -1.21
C LEU A 131 0.60 -17.18 -0.36
N ALA A 132 1.23 -16.61 0.68
CA ALA A 132 0.60 -15.58 1.51
C ALA A 132 0.20 -14.36 0.68
N GLY A 133 1.02 -13.94 -0.28
CA GLY A 133 0.70 -12.87 -1.21
C GLY A 133 -0.49 -13.19 -2.11
N GLY A 134 -0.52 -14.39 -2.70
CA GLY A 134 -1.65 -14.86 -3.50
C GLY A 134 -2.96 -14.92 -2.71
N LEU A 135 -2.91 -15.44 -1.47
CA LEU A 135 -4.05 -15.46 -0.56
C LEU A 135 -4.52 -14.05 -0.21
N ALA A 136 -3.60 -13.14 0.12
CA ALA A 136 -3.93 -11.75 0.43
C ALA A 136 -4.58 -11.01 -0.75
N LEU A 137 -4.10 -11.25 -1.98
CA LEU A 137 -4.73 -10.72 -3.19
C LEU A 137 -6.13 -11.31 -3.41
N ALA A 138 -6.34 -12.57 -3.04
CA ALA A 138 -7.62 -13.25 -3.19
C ALA A 138 -8.68 -12.82 -2.17
N MET A 139 -8.26 -12.36 -0.99
CA MET A 139 -9.15 -12.05 0.14
C MET A 139 -10.28 -11.05 -0.17
N PRO A 140 -10.07 -9.95 -0.91
CA PRO A 140 -11.16 -9.02 -1.22
C PRO A 140 -12.30 -9.67 -2.02
N TRP A 141 -12.02 -10.58 -2.95
CA TRP A 141 -13.07 -11.28 -3.69
C TRP A 141 -13.84 -12.24 -2.79
N LEU A 142 -13.14 -12.96 -1.91
CA LEU A 142 -13.77 -13.83 -0.91
C LEU A 142 -14.63 -13.02 0.06
N ALA A 143 -14.13 -11.88 0.53
CA ALA A 143 -14.86 -10.98 1.41
C ALA A 143 -16.10 -10.41 0.73
N GLN A 144 -16.00 -10.00 -0.54
CA GLN A 144 -17.15 -9.52 -1.30
C GLN A 144 -18.22 -10.60 -1.42
N TRP A 145 -17.84 -11.82 -1.80
CA TRP A 145 -18.77 -12.94 -1.89
C TRP A 145 -19.42 -13.26 -0.54
N ALA A 146 -18.64 -13.34 0.53
CA ALA A 146 -19.14 -13.68 1.85
C ALA A 146 -20.05 -12.58 2.44
N LEU A 147 -19.62 -11.33 2.41
CA LEU A 147 -20.32 -10.19 3.02
C LEU A 147 -21.50 -9.67 2.17
N SER A 148 -21.63 -10.10 0.92
CA SER A 148 -22.83 -9.87 0.10
C SER A 148 -23.73 -11.09 -0.01
N GLY A 149 -23.36 -12.21 0.63
CA GLY A 149 -24.13 -13.44 0.62
C GLY A 149 -24.25 -14.02 2.04
N PRO A 150 -23.56 -15.13 2.35
CA PRO A 150 -23.79 -15.92 3.56
C PRO A 150 -23.51 -15.17 4.88
N LEU A 151 -22.68 -14.13 4.86
CA LEU A 151 -22.29 -13.32 6.03
C LEU A 151 -22.75 -11.85 5.89
N THR A 152 -23.86 -11.59 5.21
CA THR A 152 -24.38 -10.23 5.01
C THR A 152 -24.58 -9.45 6.32
N ASP A 153 -25.02 -10.11 7.38
CA ASP A 153 -25.21 -9.47 8.70
C ASP A 153 -23.91 -8.91 9.28
N TRP A 154 -22.77 -9.53 8.94
CA TRP A 154 -21.44 -9.09 9.38
C TRP A 154 -20.91 -7.90 8.57
N ALA A 155 -21.50 -7.60 7.41
CA ALA A 155 -21.05 -6.52 6.53
C ALA A 155 -21.08 -5.15 7.22
N VAL A 156 -21.99 -4.93 8.19
CA VAL A 156 -22.04 -3.67 8.94
C VAL A 156 -20.75 -3.44 9.74
N HIS A 157 -20.21 -4.49 10.37
CA HIS A 157 -18.99 -4.41 11.17
C HIS A 157 -17.77 -4.22 10.28
N PHE A 158 -17.69 -4.99 9.19
CA PHE A 158 -16.58 -4.92 8.25
C PHE A 158 -16.52 -3.60 7.47
N ASN A 159 -17.67 -2.98 7.17
CA ASN A 159 -17.71 -1.68 6.53
C ASN A 159 -17.47 -0.50 7.49
N ALA A 160 -17.50 -0.73 8.81
CA ALA A 160 -17.20 0.29 9.80
C ALA A 160 -15.71 0.66 9.79
N ARG A 161 -15.38 1.90 10.19
CA ARG A 161 -13.99 2.40 10.23
C ARG A 161 -13.05 1.55 11.10
N SER A 162 -13.60 0.80 12.05
CA SER A 162 -12.84 -0.10 12.93
C SER A 162 -12.24 -1.31 12.21
N LEU A 163 -12.88 -1.82 11.15
CA LEU A 163 -12.45 -3.03 10.44
C LEU A 163 -12.22 -2.82 8.95
N ASN A 164 -12.76 -1.76 8.35
CA ASN A 164 -12.63 -1.55 6.92
C ASN A 164 -11.16 -1.42 6.47
N TRP A 165 -10.27 -0.90 7.31
CA TRP A 165 -8.83 -0.82 7.04
C TRP A 165 -8.19 -2.18 6.76
N LEU A 166 -8.82 -3.30 7.13
CA LEU A 166 -8.38 -4.65 6.74
C LEU A 166 -8.55 -4.91 5.24
N GLY A 167 -9.48 -4.22 4.58
CA GLY A 167 -9.81 -4.39 3.15
C GLY A 167 -10.88 -5.43 2.85
N LEU A 168 -11.40 -6.07 3.88
CA LEU A 168 -12.48 -7.04 3.81
C LEU A 168 -13.83 -6.30 3.88
N VAL A 169 -14.18 -5.58 2.83
CA VAL A 169 -15.38 -4.71 2.80
C VAL A 169 -16.34 -5.14 1.70
N SER A 170 -17.64 -4.92 1.89
CA SER A 170 -18.64 -5.10 0.81
C SER A 170 -18.94 -3.81 0.04
N ARG A 171 -18.57 -2.66 0.60
CA ARG A 171 -18.64 -1.35 -0.07
C ARG A 171 -17.40 -0.50 0.27
N LYS A 172 -16.93 0.27 -0.71
CA LYS A 172 -15.79 1.18 -0.48
C LYS A 172 -16.21 2.31 0.47
N PRO A 173 -15.39 2.65 1.47
CA PRO A 173 -15.66 3.78 2.33
C PRO A 173 -15.46 5.11 1.59
N TYR A 174 -16.13 6.14 2.08
CA TYR A 174 -15.99 7.50 1.55
C TYR A 174 -14.82 8.22 2.22
N THR A 175 -13.69 8.29 1.52
CA THR A 175 -12.46 9.02 1.92
C THR A 175 -11.62 9.35 0.68
N GLU A 176 -10.79 10.40 0.76
CA GLU A 176 -9.95 10.85 -0.37
C GLU A 176 -8.85 9.85 -0.74
N ASP A 177 -8.32 9.10 0.23
CA ASP A 177 -7.40 7.99 -0.03
C ASP A 177 -7.74 6.80 0.85
N TYR A 178 -7.92 5.66 0.20
CA TYR A 178 -8.24 4.39 0.83
C TYR A 178 -7.34 3.30 0.24
N VAL A 179 -6.36 2.89 1.03
CA VAL A 179 -5.43 1.80 0.72
C VAL A 179 -5.46 0.85 1.92
N PRO A 180 -6.41 -0.11 1.97
CA PRO A 180 -6.50 -1.04 3.08
C PRO A 180 -5.28 -1.97 3.19
N LEU A 181 -5.24 -2.82 4.22
CA LEU A 181 -4.21 -3.84 4.38
C LEU A 181 -4.27 -4.88 3.24
N LEU A 182 -5.45 -5.44 2.97
CA LEU A 182 -5.68 -6.38 1.88
C LEU A 182 -6.36 -5.66 0.71
N PRO A 183 -5.93 -5.86 -0.55
CA PRO A 183 -4.99 -6.88 -1.02
C PRO A 183 -3.51 -6.45 -0.98
N TRP A 184 -3.25 -5.20 -0.61
CA TRP A 184 -1.99 -4.49 -0.80
C TRP A 184 -0.77 -5.11 -0.10
N LEU A 185 -0.98 -5.71 1.08
CA LEU A 185 0.03 -6.50 1.78
C LEU A 185 0.56 -7.65 0.91
N GLY A 186 -0.29 -8.24 0.06
CA GLY A 186 0.12 -9.30 -0.86
C GLY A 186 1.12 -8.82 -1.90
N VAL A 187 0.92 -7.60 -2.43
CA VAL A 187 1.87 -6.97 -3.36
C VAL A 187 3.21 -6.69 -2.68
N MET A 188 3.17 -6.19 -1.43
CA MET A 188 4.39 -5.97 -0.65
C MET A 188 5.12 -7.29 -0.35
N TRP A 189 4.40 -8.36 0.00
CA TRP A 189 4.99 -9.69 0.20
C TRP A 189 5.62 -10.25 -1.07
N TRP A 190 5.00 -10.06 -2.23
CA TRP A 190 5.62 -10.44 -3.51
C TRP A 190 6.88 -9.62 -3.82
N GLY A 191 6.90 -8.32 -3.48
CA GLY A 191 8.13 -7.51 -3.53
C GLY A 191 9.23 -8.04 -2.62
N LEU A 192 8.87 -8.38 -1.37
CA LEU A 192 9.77 -8.96 -0.38
C LEU A 192 10.32 -10.32 -0.84
N ALA A 193 9.46 -11.19 -1.36
CA ALA A 193 9.82 -12.50 -1.88
C ALA A 193 10.74 -12.40 -3.10
N SER A 194 10.45 -11.48 -4.03
CA SER A 194 11.28 -11.21 -5.20
C SER A 194 12.67 -10.72 -4.79
N GLY A 195 12.73 -9.80 -3.83
CA GLY A 195 14.00 -9.28 -3.31
C GLY A 195 14.84 -10.35 -2.64
N ARG A 196 14.23 -11.17 -1.79
CA ARG A 196 14.89 -12.32 -1.17
C ARG A 196 15.44 -13.29 -2.22
N TRP A 197 14.59 -13.70 -3.15
CA TRP A 197 14.95 -14.64 -4.20
C TRP A 197 16.11 -14.13 -5.07
N TRP A 198 16.13 -12.82 -5.37
CA TRP A 198 17.20 -12.21 -6.13
C TRP A 198 18.52 -12.16 -5.35
N LEU A 199 18.48 -11.74 -4.09
CA LEU A 199 19.67 -11.68 -3.23
C LEU A 199 20.26 -13.06 -2.94
N GLU A 200 19.42 -14.09 -2.79
CA GLU A 200 19.87 -15.49 -2.62
C GLU A 200 20.61 -16.04 -3.87
N ARG A 201 20.37 -15.44 -5.05
CA ARG A 201 20.95 -15.88 -6.33
C ARG A 201 22.11 -15.01 -6.82
N THR A 202 22.33 -13.85 -6.21
CA THR A 202 23.33 -12.87 -6.62
C THR A 202 24.28 -12.68 -5.43
N PRO A 203 25.40 -13.44 -5.36
CA PRO A 203 26.33 -13.40 -4.23
C PRO A 203 27.08 -12.07 -4.10
#